data_AF-A0A1Y3MFZ6-F1
#
_entry.id   AF-A0A1Y3MFZ6-F1
#
_cell.length_a   1.000
_cell.length_b   1.000
_cell.length_c   1.000
_cell.angle_alpha   90.00
_cell.angle_beta   90.00
_cell.angle_gamma   90.00
#
_symmetry.space_group_name_H-M   'P 1'
#
loop_
_entity.id
_entity.type
_entity.pdbx_description
1 polymer ?
#
loop_
_entity_poly.entity_id
_entity_poly.type
_entity_poly.pdbx_seq_one_letter_code
_entity_poly.pdbx_strand_id
1 'polypeptide(L)' 'MIEISVMIAVVVGLSQVAKTIGLQTKYIPLLNLTLGIVLGVLFLPQDLKMNVFQGIIIGLSASGLFDHTKILIKDADAK' A
#
# COMPACT_ATOMS: atom_id res chain seq x y z
N MET A 1 -0.73 -1.71 17.64
CA MET A 1 -0.84 -0.79 16.48
C MET A 1 -0.51 -1.62 15.26
N ILE A 2 -1.35 -1.65 14.24
CA ILE A 2 -1.05 -2.40 13.01
C ILE A 2 0.06 -1.65 12.28
N GLU A 3 1.13 -2.34 11.96
CA GLU A 3 2.26 -1.76 11.26
C GLU A 3 1.91 -1.55 9.77
N ILE A 4 2.31 -0.42 9.20
CA ILE A 4 2.01 -0.06 7.81
C ILE A 4 2.54 -1.13 6.84
N SER A 5 3.70 -1.72 7.15
CA SER A 5 4.30 -2.84 6.42
C SER A 5 3.38 -4.06 6.31
N VAL A 6 2.65 -4.39 7.38
CA VAL A 6 1.69 -5.51 7.42
C VAL A 6 0.50 -5.21 6.51
N MET A 7 -0.03 -3.98 6.53
CA MET A 7 -1.11 -3.59 5.62
C MET A 7 -0.67 -3.66 4.15
N ILE A 8 0.56 -3.23 3.83
CA ILE A 8 1.11 -3.36 2.48
C ILE A 8 1.16 -4.84 2.08
N ALA A 9 1.68 -5.72 2.95
CA ALA A 9 1.74 -7.15 2.68
C ALA A 9 0.34 -7.77 2.42
N VAL A 10 -0.68 -7.34 3.16
CA VAL A 10 -2.08 -7.75 2.94
C VAL A 10 -2.58 -7.30 1.57
N VAL A 11 -2.36 -6.04 1.19
CA VAL A 11 -2.78 -5.54 -0.13
C VAL A 11 -2.04 -6.27 -1.25
N VAL A 12 -0.74 -6.53 -1.10
CA VAL A 12 0.05 -7.34 -2.06
C VAL A 12 -0.55 -8.72 -2.21
N GLY A 13 -0.85 -9.42 -1.11
CA GLY A 13 -1.46 -10.75 -1.13
C GLY A 13 -2.80 -10.77 -1.85
N LEU A 14 -3.70 -9.83 -1.54
CA LEU A 14 -5.00 -9.71 -2.21
C LEU A 14 -4.84 -9.43 -3.72
N SER A 15 -3.89 -8.57 -4.08
CA SER A 15 -3.60 -8.25 -5.48
C SER A 15 -3.09 -9.46 -6.26
N GLN A 16 -2.35 -10.35 -5.60
CA GLN A 16 -1.80 -11.55 -6.22
C GLN A 16 -2.89 -12.59 -6.45
N VAL A 17 -3.82 -12.76 -5.51
CA VAL A 17 -5.04 -13.55 -5.71
C VAL A 17 -5.86 -13.00 -6.88
N ALA A 18 -6.03 -11.67 -6.95
CA ALA A 18 -6.75 -11.03 -8.05
C ALA A 18 -6.09 -11.31 -9.43
N LYS A 19 -4.76 -11.33 -9.51
CA LYS A 19 -4.04 -11.74 -10.74
C LYS A 19 -4.32 -13.20 -11.08
N THR A 20 -4.30 -14.10 -10.10
CA THR A 20 -4.52 -15.54 -10.31
C THR A 20 -5.91 -15.84 -10.85
N ILE A 21 -6.94 -15.08 -10.46
CA ILE A 21 -8.31 -15.23 -10.98
C ILE A 21 -8.52 -14.60 -12.38
N GLY A 22 -7.47 -14.05 -13.00
CA GLY A 22 -7.50 -13.52 -14.37
C GLY A 22 -7.65 -12.01 -14.49
N LEU A 23 -7.52 -11.24 -13.40
CA LEU A 23 -7.52 -9.78 -13.48
C LEU A 23 -6.28 -9.30 -14.23
N GLN A 24 -6.48 -8.48 -15.26
CA GLN A 24 -5.37 -7.93 -16.04
C GLN A 24 -4.48 -7.06 -15.17
N THR A 25 -3.17 -7.22 -15.31
CA THR A 25 -2.15 -6.52 -14.52
C THR A 25 -2.28 -5.00 -14.56
N LYS A 26 -2.83 -4.44 -15.64
CA LYS A 26 -3.11 -3.00 -15.78
C LYS A 26 -4.10 -2.45 -14.75
N TYR A 27 -4.97 -3.28 -14.17
CA TYR A 27 -5.96 -2.87 -13.17
C TYR A 27 -5.48 -3.08 -11.73
N ILE A 28 -4.37 -3.77 -11.53
CA ILE A 28 -3.84 -4.08 -10.20
C ILE A 28 -3.46 -2.82 -9.41
N PRO A 29 -2.79 -1.80 -10.00
CA PRO A 29 -2.50 -0.57 -9.27
C PRO A 29 -3.76 0.12 -8.75
N LEU A 30 -4.84 0.12 -9.54
CA LEU A 30 -6.12 0.70 -9.14
C LEU A 30 -6.78 -0.10 -8.01
N LEU A 31 -6.74 -1.43 -8.11
CA LEU A 31 -7.22 -2.32 -7.04
C LEU A 31 -6.44 -2.09 -5.74
N ASN A 32 -5.11 -2.05 -5.82
CA ASN A 32 -4.25 -1.84 -4.66
C ASN A 32 -4.48 -0.48 -4.02
N LEU A 33 -4.63 0.58 -4.82
CA LEU A 33 -4.96 1.92 -4.32
C LEU A 33 -6.28 1.93 -3.57
N THR A 34 -7.32 1.31 -4.15
CA THR A 34 -8.65 1.26 -3.54
C THR A 34 -8.63 0.46 -2.23
N LEU A 35 -7.97 -0.70 -2.22
CA LEU A 35 -7.78 -1.51 -1.02
C LEU A 35 -6.97 -0.76 0.05
N GLY A 36 -5.90 -0.07 -0.35
CA GLY A 36 -5.08 0.73 0.56
C GLY A 36 -5.88 1.83 1.25
N ILE A 37 -6.68 2.59 0.51
CA ILE A 37 -7.54 3.65 1.08
C ILE A 37 -8.60 3.04 2.02
N VAL A 38 -9.28 1.97 1.61
CA VAL A 38 -10.29 1.30 2.44
C VAL A 38 -9.68 0.80 3.74
N LEU A 39 -8.53 0.11 3.68
CA LEU A 39 -7.85 -0.36 4.87
C LEU A 39 -7.33 0.80 5.73
N GLY A 40 -6.82 1.87 5.10
CA GLY A 40 -6.36 3.06 5.80
C GLY A 40 -7.48 3.73 6.59
N VAL A 41 -8.65 3.90 6.01
CA VAL A 41 -9.82 4.50 6.69
C VAL A 41 -10.36 3.60 7.81
N LEU A 42 -10.35 2.28 7.64
CA LEU A 42 -10.96 1.35 8.59
C LEU A 42 -10.05 0.98 9.78
N PHE A 43 -8.73 0.88 9.56
CA PHE A 43 -7.82 0.28 10.54
C PHE A 43 -6.82 1.25 11.16
N LEU A 44 -6.63 2.44 10.59
CA LEU A 44 -5.69 3.42 11.14
C LEU A 44 -6.42 4.34 12.15
N PRO A 45 -5.84 4.61 13.32
CA PRO A 45 -6.51 5.38 14.38
C PRO A 45 -6.35 6.90 14.22
N GLN A 46 -5.95 7.40 13.04
CA GLN A 46 -5.70 8.82 12.81
C GLN A 46 -6.95 9.54 12.27
N ASP A 47 -6.84 10.85 12.08
CA ASP A 47 -7.88 11.63 11.42
C ASP A 47 -8.17 11.11 10.00
N LEU A 48 -9.41 11.28 9.53
CA LEU A 48 -9.85 10.81 8.22
C LEU A 48 -8.91 11.23 7.08
N LYS A 49 -8.42 12.49 7.10
CA LYS A 49 -7.45 12.97 6.10
C LYS A 49 -6.14 12.18 6.13
N MET A 50 -5.62 11.91 7.33
CA MET A 50 -4.37 11.18 7.51
C MET A 50 -4.54 9.70 7.14
N ASN A 51 -5.66 9.09 7.52
CA ASN A 51 -5.99 7.71 7.18
C ASN A 51 -6.10 7.49 5.67
N VAL A 52 -6.75 8.42 4.95
CA VAL A 52 -6.82 8.38 3.48
C VAL A 52 -5.43 8.51 2.89
N PHE A 53 -4.62 9.45 3.37
CA PHE A 53 -3.26 9.65 2.87
C PHE A 53 -2.36 8.44 3.10
N GLN A 54 -2.37 7.87 4.31
CA GLN A 54 -1.65 6.63 4.63
C GLN A 54 -2.18 5.44 3.82
N GLY A 55 -3.50 5.37 3.59
CA GLY A 55 -4.09 4.36 2.72
C GLY A 55 -3.63 4.44 1.26
N ILE A 56 -3.51 5.65 0.71
CA ILE A 56 -2.92 5.87 -0.63
C ILE A 56 -1.49 5.35 -0.65
N ILE A 57 -0.68 5.70 0.34
CA ILE A 57 0.71 5.25 0.47
C ILE A 57 0.78 3.72 0.49
N ILE A 58 -0.06 3.05 1.28
CA ILE A 58 -0.11 1.59 1.38
C ILE A 58 -0.46 0.96 0.03
N GLY A 59 -1.49 1.47 -0.64
CA GLY A 59 -1.93 0.94 -1.93
C GLY A 59 -0.90 1.13 -3.05
N LEU A 60 -0.30 2.31 -3.13
CA LEU A 60 0.78 2.58 -4.09
C LEU A 60 2.02 1.74 -3.80
N SER A 61 2.38 1.57 -2.52
CA SER A 61 3.49 0.70 -2.08
C SER A 61 3.30 -0.74 -2.53
N ALA A 62 2.09 -1.27 -2.33
CA ALA A 62 1.76 -2.63 -2.73
C ALA A 62 1.81 -2.85 -4.26
N SER A 63 1.65 -1.78 -5.05
CA SER A 63 1.77 -1.84 -6.51
C SER A 63 3.20 -1.63 -7.04
N GLY A 64 4.15 -1.26 -6.17
CA GLY A 64 5.51 -0.89 -6.54
C GLY A 64 5.63 0.46 -7.25
N LEU A 65 4.53 1.22 -7.39
CA LEU A 65 4.52 2.59 -7.94
C LEU A 65 5.13 3.59 -6.94
N PHE A 66 5.08 3.25 -5.65
CA PHE A 66 5.78 3.94 -4.58
C PHE A 66 6.62 2.89 -3.85
N ASP A 67 7.85 3.23 -3.46
CA ASP A 67 8.76 2.30 -2.79
C ASP A 67 9.29 2.97 -1.52
N HIS A 68 8.72 2.57 -0.38
CA HIS A 68 9.12 3.06 0.94
C HIS A 68 10.58 2.78 1.26
N THR A 69 11.16 1.71 0.70
CA THR A 69 12.54 1.29 0.98
C THR A 69 13.54 2.20 0.28
N LYS A 70 13.23 2.71 -0.92
CA LYS A 70 14.10 3.67 -1.63
C LYS A 70 14.28 5.01 -0.92
N ILE A 71 13.28 5.43 -0.14
CA ILE A 71 13.36 6.65 0.67
C ILE A 71 14.31 6.43 1.85
N LEU A 72 14.28 5.25 2.47
CA LEU A 72 15.10 4.92 3.64
C LEU A 72 16.58 4.64 3.30
N ILE A 73 16.86 4.02 2.15
CA ILE A 73 18.24 3.68 1.75
C ILE A 73 19.06 4.93 1.40
N LYS A 74 18.42 5.99 0.88
CA LYS A 74 19.11 7.23 0.51
C LYS A 74 19.70 7.97 1.72
N ASP A 75 19.12 7.81 2.91
CA ASP A 75 19.66 8.40 4.14
C ASP A 75 20.78 7.55 4.78
N ALA A 76 20.88 6.26 4.45
CA ALA A 76 21.92 5.38 5.00
C ALA A 76 23.29 5.54 4.31
N ASP A 77 23.31 6.00 3.05
CA ASP A 77 24.54 6.24 2.27
C ASP A 77 25.10 7.66 2.46
N ALA A 78 24.36 8.54 3.16
CA ALA A 78 24.73 9.93 3.40
C ALA A 78 25.45 10.15 4.75
N LYS A 79 25.98 9.10 5.39
CA LYS A 79 26.60 9.19 6.72
C LYS A 79 28.04 8.66 6.75
#